data_AF-A0A2N6CS84-F1
#
_entry.id   AF-A0A2N6CS84-F1
#
_cell.length_a   1.000
_cell.length_b   1.000
_cell.length_c   1.000
_cell.angle_alpha   90.00
_cell.angle_beta   90.00
_cell.angle_gamma   90.00
#
_symmetry.space_group_name_H-M   'P 1'
#
loop_
_entity.id
_entity.type
_entity.pdbx_description
1 polymer ?
#
loop_
_entity_poly.entity_id
_entity_poly.type
_entity_poly.pdbx_seq_one_letter_code
_entity_poly.pdbx_strand_id
1 'polypeptide(L)' 'MDLIQQRTVNCPYCGEPLLLLLDCSVPEQEYIEDCQVCCRPITVTLNCSDPEDLYLSLRREDD' A
#
# COMPACT_ATOMS: atom_id res chain seq x y z
N MET A 1 -3.23 -12.95 -16.96
CA MET A 1 -3.64 -11.55 -17.03
C MET A 1 -3.60 -11.07 -15.61
N ASP A 2 -2.49 -10.45 -15.27
CA ASP A 2 -2.09 -10.19 -13.90
C ASP A 2 -2.74 -8.88 -13.47
N LEU A 3 -3.61 -8.95 -12.46
CA LEU A 3 -4.33 -7.79 -11.88
C LEU A 3 -3.52 -7.11 -10.76
N ILE A 4 -2.25 -7.52 -10.60
CA ILE A 4 -1.35 -7.07 -9.56
C ILE A 4 -0.34 -6.09 -10.19
N GLN A 5 -0.31 -4.87 -9.68
CA GLN A 5 0.64 -3.83 -10.06
C GLN A 5 1.67 -3.61 -8.96
N GLN A 6 2.92 -3.38 -9.31
CA GLN A 6 3.96 -3.06 -8.33
C GLN A 6 4.15 -1.54 -8.25
N ARG A 7 4.16 -1.00 -7.03
CA ARG A 7 4.41 0.42 -6.79
C ARG A 7 5.43 0.62 -5.69
N THR A 8 6.44 1.42 -5.99
CA THR A 8 7.40 1.86 -4.98
C THR A 8 6.86 3.09 -4.27
N VAL A 9 6.79 3.02 -2.95
CA VAL A 9 6.37 4.12 -2.06
C VAL A 9 7.41 4.31 -0.97
N ASN A 10 7.36 5.43 -0.26
CA ASN A 10 8.28 5.67 0.85
C ASN A 10 7.60 5.34 2.19
N CYS A 11 8.33 4.65 3.06
CA CYS A 11 7.89 4.33 4.40
C CYS A 11 7.58 5.62 5.19
N PRO A 12 6.38 5.78 5.76
CA PRO A 12 6.05 6.97 6.57
C PRO A 12 6.81 7.05 7.90
N TYR A 13 7.50 5.97 8.31
CA TYR A 13 8.30 5.92 9.52
C TYR A 13 9.77 6.28 9.29
N CYS A 14 10.46 5.56 8.39
CA CYS A 14 11.90 5.74 8.15
C CYS A 14 12.24 6.45 6.84
N GLY A 15 11.28 6.64 5.93
CA GLY A 15 11.47 7.26 4.61
C GLY A 15 12.00 6.30 3.52
N GLU A 16 12.36 5.07 3.88
CA GLU A 16 12.94 4.11 2.95
C GLU A 16 11.95 3.65 1.87
N PRO A 17 12.43 3.34 0.65
CA PRO A 17 11.57 2.85 -0.43
C PRO A 17 11.06 1.42 -0.13
N LEU A 18 9.74 1.25 -0.15
CA LEU A 18 9.03 -0.02 -0.02
C LEU A 18 8.35 -0.35 -1.35
N LEU A 19 8.37 -1.63 -1.72
CA LEU A 19 7.70 -2.13 -2.92
C LEU A 19 6.34 -2.74 -2.52
N LEU A 20 5.26 -2.02 -2.78
CA LEU A 20 3.90 -2.50 -2.57
C LEU A 20 3.38 -3.25 -3.80
N LEU A 21 2.62 -4.31 -3.54
CA LEU A 21 1.85 -5.04 -4.55
C LEU A 21 0.39 -4.60 -4.46
N LEU A 22 -0.04 -3.80 -5.44
CA LEU A 22 -1.42 -3.34 -5.57
C LEU A 22 -2.22 -4.40 -6.33
N ASP A 23 -3.02 -5.18 -5.61
CA ASP A 23 -3.99 -6.08 -6.23
C ASP A 23 -5.31 -5.34 -6.44
N CYS A 24 -5.67 -5.09 -7.70
CA CYS A 24 -6.99 -4.54 -8.03
C CYS A 24 -8.00 -5.65 -8.36
N SER A 25 -7.80 -6.88 -7.86
CA SER A 25 -8.86 -7.90 -7.93
C SER A 25 -10.00 -7.59 -6.95
N VAL A 26 -9.72 -6.77 -5.93
CA VAL A 26 -10.69 -6.30 -4.94
C VAL A 26 -10.91 -4.79 -5.11
N PRO A 27 -12.17 -4.31 -5.07
CA PRO A 27 -12.47 -2.88 -5.25
C PRO A 27 -12.00 -1.99 -4.10
N GLU A 28 -11.95 -2.51 -2.88
CA GLU A 28 -11.44 -1.82 -1.70
C GLU A 28 -10.76 -2.84 -0.80
N GLN A 29 -9.53 -2.55 -0.41
CA GLN A 29 -8.77 -3.38 0.52
C GLN A 29 -7.95 -2.51 1.46
N GLU A 30 -7.89 -2.95 2.71
CA GLU A 30 -7.02 -2.39 3.73
C GLU A 30 -6.24 -3.52 4.36
N TYR A 31 -4.93 -3.37 4.43
CA TYR A 31 -4.04 -4.36 5.00
C TYR A 31 -2.84 -3.68 5.66
N ILE A 32 -2.22 -4.40 6.59
CA ILE A 32 -1.04 -3.91 7.29
C ILE A 32 0.19 -4.56 6.66
N GLU A 33 1.16 -3.73 6.26
CA GLU A 33 2.43 -4.16 5.72
C GLU A 33 3.57 -3.68 6.62
N ASP A 34 4.52 -4.57 6.92
CA ASP A 34 5.65 -4.23 7.78
C ASP A 34 6.83 -3.73 6.96
N CYS A 35 7.41 -2.60 7.39
CA CYS A 35 8.57 -2.06 6.73
C CYS A 35 9.80 -2.96 6.93
N GLN A 36 10.35 -3.50 5.83
CA GLN A 36 11.54 -4.35 5.83
C GLN A 36 12.81 -3.71 6.45
N VAL A 37 12.81 -2.38 6.63
CA VAL A 37 13.95 -1.66 7.24
C VAL A 37 13.73 -1.36 8.71
N CYS A 38 12.58 -0.78 9.07
CA CYS A 38 12.32 -0.33 10.45
C CYS A 38 11.42 -1.26 11.27
N CYS A 39 10.94 -2.37 10.70
CA CYS A 39 9.99 -3.30 11.32
C CYS A 39 8.81 -2.59 12.01
N ARG A 40 8.20 -1.63 11.30
CA ARG A 40 7.03 -0.90 11.78
C ARG A 40 5.82 -1.26 10.91
N PRO A 41 4.65 -1.52 11.52
CA PRO A 41 3.42 -1.78 10.79
C PRO A 41 2.92 -0.50 10.12
N ILE A 42 2.66 -0.57 8.82
CA ILE A 42 2.11 0.50 8.00
C ILE A 42 0.75 0.03 7.49
N THR A 43 -0.29 0.82 7.71
CA THR A 43 -1.61 0.58 7.14
C THR A 43 -1.62 1.04 5.70
N VAL A 44 -1.87 0.12 4.78
CA VAL A 44 -2.00 0.38 3.35
C VAL A 44 -3.48 0.26 3.00
N THR A 45 -4.05 1.37 2.53
CA THR A 45 -5.42 1.43 2.02
C THR A 45 -5.36 1.59 0.50
N LEU A 46 -5.94 0.63 -0.21
CA LEU A 46 -6.05 0.63 -1.67
C LEU A 46 -7.53 0.61 -2.06
N ASN A 47 -7.93 1.57 -2.88
CA ASN A 47 -9.26 1.61 -3.47
C ASN A 47 -9.10 1.56 -5.00
N CYS A 48 -9.58 0.48 -5.59
CA CYS A 48 -9.72 0.26 -7.03
C CYS A 48 -11.21 0.20 -7.42
N SER A 49 -12.08 0.92 -6.70
CA SER A 49 -13.53 0.94 -7.02
C SER A 49 -13.79 1.54 -8.40
N ASP A 50 -12.92 2.45 -8.83
CA ASP A 50 -12.95 3.02 -10.16
C ASP A 50 -11.64 2.67 -10.91
N PRO A 51 -11.72 2.13 -12.14
CA PRO A 51 -10.52 1.81 -12.93
C PRO A 51 -9.77 3.06 -13.40
N GLU A 52 -10.40 4.24 -13.41
CA GLU A 52 -9.75 5.50 -13.81
C GLU A 52 -9.13 6.24 -12.61
N ASP A 53 -9.62 6.00 -11.39
CA ASP A 53 -9.18 6.68 -10.15
C ASP A 53 -8.75 5.65 -9.10
N LEU A 54 -7.49 5.19 -9.22
CA LEU A 54 -6.89 4.30 -8.24
C LEU A 54 -6.33 5.12 -7.08
N TYR A 55 -6.91 4.93 -5.89
CA TYR A 55 -6.49 5.63 -4.68
C TYR A 55 -5.64 4.73 -3.79
N LEU A 56 -4.42 5.17 -3.51
CA LEU A 56 -3.49 4.50 -2.60
C LEU A 56 -3.10 5.46 -1.47
N SER A 57 -3.28 5.02 -0.23
CA SER A 57 -2.88 5.76 0.97
C SER A 57 -2.08 4.89 1.92
N LEU A 58 -1.00 5.46 2.45
CA LEU A 58 -0.20 4.84 3.50
C LEU A 58 -0.39 5.64 4.78
N ARG A 59 -0.80 4.96 5.85
CA ARG A 59 -0.95 5.53 7.18
C ARG A 59 -0.11 4.75 8.18
N ARG A 60 0.29 5.45 9.23
CA ARG A 60 0.93 4.84 10.39
C ARG A 60 -0.19 4.27 11.25
N GLU A 61 -0.04 3.03 11.73
CA GLU A 61 -1.03 2.43 12.65
C GLU A 61 -1.09 3.19 14.00
N ASP A 62 0.00 3.90 14.33
CA ASP A 62 0.19 4.61 15.60
C ASP A 62 -0.34 6.07 15.59
N ASP A 63 -1.14 6.46 14.58
CA ASP A 63 -1.75 7.81 14.47
C ASP A 63 -3.24 7.81 14.85
#